data_AF-A0A7S3MJV6-F1
#
_entry.id   AF-A0A7S3MJV6-F1
#
_cell.length_a   1.000
_cell.length_b   1.000
_cell.length_c   1.000
_cell.angle_alpha   90.00
_cell.angle_beta   90.00
_cell.angle_gamma   90.00
#
_symmetry.space_group_name_H-M   'P 1'
#
loop_
_entity.id
_entity.type
_entity.pdbx_description
1 polymer ?
#
loop_
_entity_poly.entity_id
_entity_poly.type
_entity_poly.pdbx_seq_one_letter_code
_entity_poly.pdbx_strand_id
1 'polypeptide(L)'
;VFALIMEVNPTGIHIGDYALYLHRRKREFDKAQKMYTKALELYPQHSSINLKYAGFLRHTRRDIPGAEKYYLKAVEASPMNSDALGSYASFMHGVHNNIKEAEKYYQKAVEADDMHTNNLCNYGLFLSEEKKNYELAEKMYTRALEVHAKHANTLYNYAVMLDTHLKRKAEAEGLYRRALEIKPRHAFALYNLAVLLEERYSVELITQAAES
;
A
#
# COMPACT_ATOMS: atom_id res chain seq x y z
N VAL A 1 6.76 28.20 -8.69
CA VAL A 1 7.73 27.12 -9.00
C VAL A 1 7.32 26.32 -10.23
N PHE A 2 6.23 25.54 -10.22
CA PHE A 2 5.82 24.78 -11.42
C PHE A 2 5.54 25.65 -12.67
N ALA A 3 4.86 26.80 -12.52
CA ALA A 3 4.66 27.72 -13.65
C ALA A 3 5.99 28.20 -14.26
N LEU A 4 6.95 28.57 -13.41
CA LEU A 4 8.29 29.01 -13.82
C LEU A 4 9.09 27.89 -14.52
N ILE A 5 9.03 26.66 -14.01
CA ILE A 5 9.70 25.49 -14.64
C ILE A 5 9.09 25.19 -16.02
N MET A 6 7.77 25.36 -16.16
CA MET A 6 7.05 25.18 -17.42
C MET A 6 7.32 26.29 -18.44
N GLU A 7 7.77 27.47 -18.01
CA GLU A 7 8.11 28.61 -18.87
C GLU A 7 9.55 28.57 -19.40
N VAL A 8 10.49 27.97 -18.68
CA VAL A 8 11.92 28.01 -19.04
C VAL A 8 12.34 26.85 -19.94
N ASN A 9 12.12 25.58 -19.52
CA ASN A 9 12.33 24.38 -20.35
C ASN A 9 11.84 23.10 -19.62
N PRO A 10 10.54 22.76 -19.69
CA PRO A 10 10.03 21.61 -18.96
C PRO A 10 10.40 20.30 -19.65
N THR A 11 11.25 19.50 -19.01
CA THR A 11 11.38 18.08 -19.36
C THR A 11 10.05 17.35 -19.08
N GLY A 12 9.75 16.28 -19.79
CA GLY A 12 8.56 15.45 -19.52
C GLY A 12 8.44 14.95 -18.06
N ILE A 13 9.55 14.86 -17.31
CA ILE A 13 9.52 14.58 -15.86
C ILE A 13 8.83 15.73 -15.10
N HIS A 14 9.25 16.97 -15.35
CA HIS A 14 8.63 18.15 -14.74
C HIS A 14 7.14 18.27 -15.12
N ILE A 15 6.77 17.92 -16.35
CA ILE A 15 5.37 17.90 -16.79
C ILE A 15 4.58 16.81 -16.04
N GLY A 16 5.16 15.62 -15.86
CA GLY A 16 4.54 14.53 -15.10
C GLY A 16 4.35 14.87 -13.61
N ASP A 17 5.31 15.58 -13.01
CA ASP A 17 5.19 16.06 -11.63
C ASP A 17 4.17 17.19 -11.49
N TYR A 18 4.10 18.08 -12.47
CA TYR A 18 3.06 19.09 -12.53
C TYR A 18 1.66 18.46 -12.68
N ALA A 19 1.53 17.40 -13.50
CA ALA A 19 0.30 16.62 -13.60
C ALA A 19 -0.11 16.03 -12.24
N LEU A 20 0.86 15.46 -11.50
CA LEU A 20 0.63 14.93 -10.16
C LEU A 20 0.21 16.01 -9.16
N TYR A 21 0.79 17.21 -9.25
CA TYR A 21 0.39 18.36 -8.45
C TYR A 21 -1.06 18.79 -8.75
N LEU A 22 -1.42 18.94 -10.03
CA LEU A 22 -2.77 19.27 -10.46
C LEU A 22 -3.79 18.24 -9.97
N HIS A 23 -3.44 16.95 -10.05
CA HIS A 23 -4.24 15.84 -9.57
C HIS A 23 -4.42 15.87 -8.05
N ARG A 24 -3.34 15.79 -7.27
CA ARG A 24 -3.43 15.55 -5.81
C ARG A 24 -3.70 16.81 -4.99
N ARG A 25 -3.26 17.99 -5.44
CA ARG A 25 -3.37 19.24 -4.66
C ARG A 25 -4.49 20.14 -5.17
N LYS A 26 -4.61 20.30 -6.49
CA LYS A 26 -5.60 21.21 -7.08
C LYS A 26 -6.91 20.53 -7.46
N ARG A 27 -6.92 19.20 -7.57
CA ARG A 27 -8.07 18.40 -8.02
C ARG A 27 -8.56 18.84 -9.41
N GLU A 28 -7.67 19.38 -10.24
CA GLU A 28 -7.95 19.80 -11.61
C GLU A 28 -7.73 18.63 -12.57
N PHE A 29 -8.63 17.64 -12.51
CA PHE A 29 -8.41 16.32 -13.13
C PHE A 29 -8.26 16.37 -14.65
N ASP A 30 -9.00 17.21 -15.36
CA ASP A 30 -8.89 17.33 -16.81
C ASP A 30 -7.55 17.93 -17.24
N LYS A 31 -7.06 18.93 -16.49
CA LYS A 31 -5.73 19.49 -16.74
C LYS A 31 -4.63 18.49 -16.36
N ALA A 32 -4.79 17.78 -15.24
CA ALA A 32 -3.86 16.74 -14.83
C ALA A 32 -3.72 15.66 -15.91
N GLN A 33 -4.84 15.20 -16.47
CA GLN A 33 -4.84 14.22 -17.56
C GLN A 33 -4.10 14.74 -18.80
N LYS A 34 -4.38 15.97 -19.23
CA LYS A 34 -3.67 16.60 -20.36
C LYS A 34 -2.16 16.67 -20.12
N MET A 35 -1.75 16.97 -18.88
CA MET A 35 -0.32 17.02 -18.54
C MET A 35 0.31 15.63 -18.47
N TYR A 36 -0.39 14.62 -17.95
CA TYR A 36 0.09 13.24 -17.98
C TYR A 36 0.26 12.74 -19.42
N THR A 37 -0.71 12.96 -20.30
CA THR A 37 -0.61 12.54 -21.71
C THR A 37 0.54 13.24 -22.40
N LYS A 38 0.69 14.56 -22.23
CA LYS A 38 1.82 15.33 -22.78
C LYS A 38 3.17 14.82 -22.28
N ALA A 39 3.28 14.51 -20.99
CA ALA A 39 4.50 13.96 -20.42
C ALA A 39 4.88 12.60 -21.04
N LEU A 40 3.87 11.76 -21.31
CA LEU A 40 4.04 10.44 -21.92
C LEU A 40 4.23 10.49 -23.45
N GLU A 41 3.79 11.54 -24.13
CA GLU A 41 4.15 11.78 -25.53
C GLU A 41 5.66 12.05 -25.68
N LEU A 42 6.24 12.79 -24.73
CA LEU A 42 7.68 13.08 -24.72
C LEU A 42 8.51 11.88 -24.24
N TYR A 43 8.04 11.17 -23.20
CA TYR A 43 8.74 10.02 -22.62
C TYR A 43 7.80 8.82 -22.43
N PRO A 44 7.46 8.11 -23.51
CA PRO A 44 6.47 7.02 -23.48
C PRO A 44 6.89 5.84 -22.60
N GLN A 45 8.19 5.63 -22.44
CA GLN A 45 8.77 4.54 -21.64
C GLN A 45 9.32 5.03 -20.29
N HIS A 46 8.83 6.15 -19.75
CA HIS A 46 9.24 6.59 -18.42
C HIS A 46 8.42 5.88 -17.34
N SER A 47 9.03 4.97 -16.59
CA SER A 47 8.33 4.13 -15.60
C SER A 47 7.53 4.93 -14.57
N SER A 48 8.14 5.92 -13.91
CA SER A 48 7.45 6.74 -12.90
C SER A 48 6.24 7.52 -13.42
N ILE A 49 6.29 8.06 -14.65
CA ILE A 49 5.17 8.81 -15.24
C ILE A 49 4.04 7.85 -15.60
N ASN A 50 4.36 6.71 -16.21
CA ASN A 50 3.39 5.65 -16.49
C ASN A 50 2.70 5.18 -15.20
N LEU A 51 3.47 4.94 -14.13
CA LEU A 51 2.96 4.53 -12.82
C LEU A 51 2.02 5.58 -12.21
N LYS A 52 2.43 6.86 -12.19
CA LYS A 52 1.61 7.96 -11.66
C LYS A 52 0.31 8.12 -12.46
N TYR A 53 0.37 7.97 -13.79
CA TYR A 53 -0.80 8.06 -14.64
C TYR A 53 -1.75 6.88 -14.47
N ALA A 54 -1.21 5.66 -14.33
CA ALA A 54 -1.99 4.46 -14.03
C ALA A 54 -2.80 4.62 -12.73
N GLY A 55 -2.17 5.11 -11.67
CA GLY A 55 -2.85 5.40 -10.41
C GLY A 55 -3.93 6.48 -10.54
N PHE A 56 -3.70 7.52 -11.36
CA PHE A 56 -4.72 8.53 -11.67
C PHE A 56 -5.92 7.93 -12.41
N LEU A 57 -5.69 7.09 -13.43
CA LEU A 57 -6.74 6.42 -14.18
C LEU A 57 -7.57 5.50 -13.28
N ARG A 58 -6.92 4.69 -12.45
CA ARG A 58 -7.58 3.77 -11.51
C ARG A 58 -8.45 4.52 -10.50
N HIS A 59 -7.85 5.46 -9.74
CA HIS A 59 -8.51 6.01 -8.55
C HIS A 59 -9.38 7.23 -8.84
N THR A 60 -9.05 8.01 -9.88
CA THR A 60 -9.77 9.25 -10.19
C THR A 60 -10.71 9.08 -11.36
N ARG A 61 -10.24 8.50 -12.46
CA ARG A 61 -11.07 8.31 -13.67
C ARG A 61 -11.90 7.05 -13.66
N ARG A 62 -11.54 6.08 -12.81
CA ARG A 62 -12.12 4.72 -12.80
C ARG A 62 -12.01 4.02 -14.16
N ASP A 63 -10.99 4.39 -14.93
CA ASP A 63 -10.64 3.74 -16.19
C ASP A 63 -9.70 2.57 -15.89
N ILE A 64 -10.30 1.42 -15.61
CA ILE A 64 -9.57 0.19 -15.23
C ILE A 64 -8.71 -0.34 -16.39
N PRO A 65 -9.23 -0.47 -17.63
CA PRO A 65 -8.41 -0.92 -18.77
C PRO A 65 -7.24 0.03 -19.06
N GLY A 66 -7.47 1.34 -18.97
CA GLY A 66 -6.41 2.33 -19.09
C GLY A 66 -5.38 2.20 -17.97
N ALA A 67 -5.81 2.05 -16.72
CA ALA A 67 -4.91 1.87 -15.60
C ALA A 67 -4.01 0.63 -15.77
N GLU A 68 -4.58 -0.52 -16.12
CA GLU A 68 -3.85 -1.76 -16.37
C GLU A 68 -2.76 -1.56 -17.43
N LYS A 69 -3.14 -0.98 -18.58
CA LYS A 69 -2.20 -0.65 -19.67
C LYS A 69 -1.00 0.14 -19.19
N TYR A 70 -1.23 1.18 -18.37
CA TYR A 70 -0.15 2.05 -17.90
C TYR A 70 0.64 1.47 -16.73
N TYR A 71 0.05 0.60 -15.89
CA TYR A 71 0.81 -0.17 -14.92
C TYR A 71 1.76 -1.14 -15.62
N LEU A 72 1.29 -1.87 -16.65
CA LEU A 72 2.12 -2.79 -17.41
C LEU A 72 3.28 -2.05 -18.10
N LYS A 73 3.01 -0.91 -18.75
CA LYS A 73 4.07 -0.05 -19.30
C LYS A 73 5.08 0.42 -18.27
N ALA A 74 4.64 0.72 -17.05
CA ALA A 74 5.57 1.12 -15.98
C ALA A 74 6.52 -0.01 -15.58
N VAL A 75 6.02 -1.24 -15.54
CA VAL A 75 6.80 -2.45 -15.26
C VAL A 75 7.74 -2.78 -16.43
N GLU A 76 7.26 -2.72 -17.68
CA GLU A 76 8.08 -2.97 -18.88
C GLU A 76 9.22 -1.95 -19.02
N ALA A 77 8.94 -0.68 -18.74
CA ALA A 77 9.91 0.41 -18.78
C ALA A 77 11.03 0.26 -17.74
N SER A 78 10.75 -0.37 -16.59
CA SER A 78 11.75 -0.58 -15.54
C SER A 78 11.43 -1.87 -14.78
N PRO A 79 11.87 -3.04 -15.28
CA PRO A 79 11.49 -4.34 -14.73
C PRO A 79 11.94 -4.62 -13.29
N MET A 80 12.87 -3.81 -12.76
CA MET A 80 13.36 -3.89 -11.38
C MET A 80 12.92 -2.69 -10.53
N ASN A 81 11.96 -1.89 -11.00
CA ASN A 81 11.41 -0.80 -10.19
C ASN A 81 10.37 -1.35 -9.19
N SER A 82 10.73 -1.35 -7.91
CA SER A 82 9.92 -1.93 -6.83
C SER A 82 8.55 -1.25 -6.68
N ASP A 83 8.47 0.08 -6.84
CA ASP A 83 7.21 0.83 -6.83
C ASP A 83 6.23 0.36 -7.92
N ALA A 84 6.71 0.21 -9.15
CA ALA A 84 5.91 -0.22 -10.29
C ALA A 84 5.44 -1.67 -10.14
N LEU A 85 6.35 -2.57 -9.76
CA LEU A 85 6.05 -3.97 -9.50
C LEU A 85 5.01 -4.12 -8.37
N GLY A 86 5.23 -3.46 -7.23
CA GLY A 86 4.33 -3.54 -6.08
C GLY A 86 2.96 -2.90 -6.34
N SER A 87 2.92 -1.80 -7.08
CA SER A 87 1.66 -1.16 -7.47
C SER A 87 0.87 -2.02 -8.47
N TYR A 88 1.54 -2.66 -9.41
CA TYR A 88 0.89 -3.59 -10.34
C TYR A 88 0.40 -4.84 -9.63
N ALA A 89 1.18 -5.39 -8.69
CA ALA A 89 0.74 -6.50 -7.83
C ALA A 89 -0.54 -6.16 -7.06
N SER A 90 -0.57 -4.98 -6.42
CA SER A 90 -1.75 -4.48 -5.70
C SER A 90 -2.95 -4.25 -6.61
N PHE A 91 -2.72 -3.84 -7.86
CA PHE A 91 -3.78 -3.71 -8.86
C PHE A 91 -4.34 -5.07 -9.28
N MET A 92 -3.48 -6.04 -9.58
CA MET A 92 -3.88 -7.40 -9.94
C MET A 92 -4.65 -8.09 -8.81
N HIS A 93 -4.24 -7.87 -7.56
CA HIS A 93 -4.94 -8.38 -6.38
C HIS A 93 -6.29 -7.69 -6.17
N GLY A 94 -6.29 -6.37 -5.98
CA GLY A 94 -7.49 -5.67 -5.51
C GLY A 94 -8.51 -5.31 -6.59
N VAL A 95 -8.15 -5.35 -7.88
CA VAL A 95 -9.05 -4.98 -8.99
C VAL A 95 -9.38 -6.17 -9.87
N HIS A 96 -8.37 -6.92 -10.31
CA HIS A 96 -8.59 -8.07 -11.19
C HIS A 96 -8.85 -9.38 -10.44
N ASN A 97 -8.64 -9.40 -9.11
CA ASN A 97 -8.71 -10.60 -8.28
C ASN A 97 -7.83 -11.75 -8.83
N ASN A 98 -6.73 -11.41 -9.52
CA ASN A 98 -5.81 -12.38 -10.09
C ASN A 98 -4.70 -12.67 -9.09
N ILE A 99 -5.00 -13.59 -8.18
CA ILE A 99 -4.13 -13.97 -7.05
C ILE A 99 -2.77 -14.47 -7.54
N LYS A 100 -2.73 -15.26 -8.61
CA LYS A 100 -1.49 -15.84 -9.15
C LYS A 100 -0.56 -14.77 -9.72
N GLU A 101 -1.09 -13.83 -10.50
CA GLU A 101 -0.31 -12.74 -11.07
C GLU A 101 0.14 -11.77 -9.96
N ALA A 102 -0.74 -11.48 -9.00
CA ALA A 102 -0.41 -10.64 -7.86
C ALA A 102 0.76 -11.20 -7.05
N GLU A 103 0.74 -12.49 -6.71
CA GLU A 103 1.83 -13.16 -5.96
C GLU A 103 3.17 -13.00 -6.68
N LYS A 104 3.19 -13.30 -7.98
CA LYS A 104 4.39 -13.15 -8.84
C LYS A 104 4.96 -11.74 -8.79
N TYR A 105 4.12 -10.71 -8.87
CA TYR A 105 4.60 -9.32 -8.86
C TYR A 105 4.95 -8.82 -7.46
N TYR A 106 4.28 -9.29 -6.41
CA TYR A 106 4.69 -8.98 -5.03
C TYR A 106 6.07 -9.56 -4.72
N GLN A 107 6.33 -10.81 -5.11
CA GLN A 107 7.65 -11.45 -4.98
C GLN A 107 8.73 -10.63 -5.68
N LYS A 108 8.51 -10.29 -6.96
CA LYS A 108 9.43 -9.44 -7.71
C LYS A 108 9.64 -8.07 -7.07
N ALA A 109 8.60 -7.47 -6.51
CA ALA A 109 8.70 -6.15 -5.88
C ALA A 109 9.60 -6.17 -4.63
N VAL A 110 9.51 -7.24 -3.84
CA VAL A 110 10.36 -7.45 -2.65
C VAL A 110 11.77 -7.90 -3.03
N GLU A 111 11.93 -8.71 -4.07
CA GLU A 111 13.26 -9.06 -4.62
C GLU A 111 14.00 -7.85 -5.18
N ALA A 112 13.27 -6.92 -5.80
CA ALA A 112 13.84 -5.68 -6.34
C ALA A 112 14.25 -4.69 -5.25
N ASP A 113 13.53 -4.66 -4.11
CA ASP A 113 13.81 -3.80 -2.97
C ASP A 113 13.21 -4.40 -1.69
N ASP A 114 14.06 -5.06 -0.91
CA ASP A 114 13.70 -5.70 0.36
C ASP A 114 13.58 -4.69 1.52
N MET A 115 13.76 -3.41 1.24
CA MET A 115 13.59 -2.29 2.18
C MET A 115 12.32 -1.47 1.87
N HIS A 116 11.58 -1.78 0.81
CA HIS A 116 10.38 -1.02 0.47
C HIS A 116 9.20 -1.35 1.41
N THR A 117 9.06 -0.57 2.50
CA THR A 117 8.09 -0.81 3.58
C THR A 117 6.66 -1.09 3.11
N ASN A 118 6.15 -0.33 2.14
CA ASN A 118 4.78 -0.54 1.63
C ASN A 118 4.64 -1.85 0.86
N ASN A 119 5.68 -2.30 0.16
CA ASN A 119 5.63 -3.53 -0.63
C ASN A 119 5.68 -4.74 0.29
N LEU A 120 6.57 -4.70 1.28
CA LEU A 120 6.63 -5.69 2.36
C LEU A 120 5.29 -5.78 3.11
N CYS A 121 4.70 -4.64 3.49
CA CYS A 121 3.40 -4.59 4.15
C CYS A 121 2.28 -5.20 3.28
N ASN A 122 2.21 -4.81 2.00
CA ASN A 122 1.18 -5.29 1.09
C ASN A 122 1.35 -6.78 0.76
N TYR A 123 2.58 -7.25 0.61
CA TYR A 123 2.85 -8.67 0.38
C TYR A 123 2.55 -9.50 1.63
N GLY A 124 2.88 -9.01 2.82
CA GLY A 124 2.48 -9.63 4.09
C GLY A 124 0.96 -9.79 4.20
N LEU A 125 0.20 -8.74 3.84
CA LEU A 125 -1.27 -8.79 3.81
C LEU A 125 -1.78 -9.80 2.78
N PHE A 126 -1.22 -9.80 1.57
CA PHE A 126 -1.59 -10.79 0.56
C PHE A 126 -1.33 -12.23 1.04
N LEU A 127 -0.19 -12.47 1.69
CA LEU A 127 0.18 -13.78 2.22
C LEU A 127 -0.75 -14.24 3.35
N SER A 128 -1.15 -13.33 4.25
CA SER A 128 -2.04 -13.68 5.36
C SER A 128 -3.47 -13.96 4.88
N GLU A 129 -4.02 -13.09 4.03
CA GLU A 129 -5.43 -13.16 3.62
C GLU A 129 -5.68 -14.21 2.53
N GLU A 130 -4.86 -14.21 1.48
CA GLU A 130 -5.09 -15.04 0.28
C GLU A 130 -4.42 -16.40 0.39
N LYS A 131 -3.19 -16.42 0.91
CA LYS A 131 -2.36 -17.64 0.96
C LYS A 131 -2.42 -18.36 2.30
N LYS A 132 -2.92 -17.69 3.35
CA LYS A 132 -2.89 -18.18 4.74
C LYS A 132 -1.49 -18.61 5.19
N ASN A 133 -0.45 -18.02 4.58
CA ASN A 133 0.94 -18.30 4.88
C ASN A 133 1.41 -17.32 5.95
N TYR A 134 0.98 -17.56 7.19
CA TYR A 134 1.21 -16.65 8.29
C TYR A 134 2.70 -16.55 8.67
N GLU A 135 3.48 -17.61 8.48
CA GLU A 135 4.93 -17.58 8.74
C GLU A 135 5.64 -16.59 7.80
N LEU A 136 5.36 -16.68 6.50
CA LEU A 136 5.98 -15.75 5.55
C LEU A 136 5.40 -14.33 5.70
N ALA A 137 4.10 -14.19 5.99
CA ALA A 137 3.48 -12.90 6.26
C ALA A 137 4.13 -12.21 7.48
N GLU A 138 4.38 -12.94 8.57
CA GLU A 138 5.07 -12.44 9.76
C GLU A 138 6.50 -11.98 9.45
N LYS A 139 7.25 -12.71 8.61
CA LYS A 139 8.57 -12.27 8.13
C LYS A 139 8.47 -10.94 7.38
N MET A 140 7.49 -10.78 6.49
CA MET A 140 7.30 -9.55 5.72
C MET A 140 6.91 -8.36 6.62
N TYR A 141 6.00 -8.56 7.58
CA TYR A 141 5.61 -7.51 8.52
C TYR A 141 6.75 -7.12 9.44
N THR A 142 7.50 -8.09 9.97
CA THR A 142 8.64 -7.83 10.84
C THR A 142 9.70 -7.03 10.08
N ARG A 143 10.06 -7.46 8.86
CA ARG A 143 11.00 -6.73 8.01
C ARG A 143 10.53 -5.30 7.70
N ALA A 144 9.24 -5.11 7.41
CA ALA A 144 8.69 -3.77 7.20
C ALA A 144 8.84 -2.87 8.44
N LEU A 145 8.68 -3.42 9.65
CA LEU A 145 8.85 -2.69 10.91
C LEU A 145 10.31 -2.49 11.32
N GLU A 146 11.24 -3.36 10.89
CA GLU A 146 12.68 -3.11 11.02
C GLU A 146 13.10 -1.88 10.20
N VAL A 147 12.60 -1.79 8.96
CA VAL A 147 12.92 -0.67 8.07
C VAL A 147 12.22 0.61 8.54
N HIS A 148 10.94 0.50 8.93
CA HIS A 148 10.16 1.63 9.40
C HIS A 148 9.26 1.25 10.59
N ALA A 149 9.83 1.36 11.78
CA ALA A 149 9.19 0.99 13.05
C ALA A 149 7.88 1.73 13.37
N LYS A 150 7.62 2.88 12.72
CA LYS A 150 6.41 3.70 12.86
C LYS A 150 5.46 3.61 11.65
N HIS A 151 5.54 2.54 10.86
CA HIS A 151 4.59 2.33 9.78
C HIS A 151 3.23 1.83 10.29
N ALA A 152 2.30 2.77 10.51
CA ALA A 152 1.00 2.50 11.12
C ALA A 152 0.20 1.38 10.43
N ASN A 153 0.22 1.30 9.09
CA ASN A 153 -0.52 0.27 8.37
C ASN A 153 0.07 -1.13 8.60
N THR A 154 1.41 -1.25 8.66
CA THR A 154 2.07 -2.53 9.00
C THR A 154 1.73 -2.94 10.43
N LEU A 155 1.83 -2.02 11.39
CA LEU A 155 1.49 -2.31 12.79
C LEU A 155 0.06 -2.82 12.92
N TYR A 156 -0.89 -2.16 12.27
CA TYR A 156 -2.30 -2.56 12.29
C TYR A 156 -2.52 -3.92 11.60
N ASN A 157 -2.04 -4.11 10.36
CA ASN A 157 -2.28 -5.37 9.64
C ASN A 157 -1.61 -6.56 10.34
N TYR A 158 -0.41 -6.35 10.90
CA TYR A 158 0.27 -7.39 11.66
C TYR A 158 -0.48 -7.72 12.96
N ALA A 159 -0.98 -6.71 13.68
CA ALA A 159 -1.82 -6.91 14.85
C ALA A 159 -3.08 -7.72 14.54
N VAL A 160 -3.75 -7.43 13.42
CA VAL A 160 -4.92 -8.18 12.95
C VAL A 160 -4.55 -9.65 12.76
N MET A 161 -3.48 -9.95 12.02
CA MET A 161 -3.06 -11.33 11.79
C MET A 161 -2.72 -12.08 13.10
N LEU A 162 -2.02 -11.40 14.03
CA LEU A 162 -1.68 -11.98 15.33
C LEU A 162 -2.94 -12.33 16.15
N ASP A 163 -3.92 -11.44 16.18
CA ASP A 163 -5.17 -11.60 16.93
C ASP A 163 -6.08 -12.66 16.31
N THR A 164 -6.37 -12.53 15.01
CA THR A 164 -7.40 -13.33 14.35
C THR A 164 -6.90 -14.72 13.97
N HIS A 165 -5.64 -14.87 13.55
CA HIS A 165 -5.12 -16.12 12.99
C HIS A 165 -4.14 -16.84 13.91
N LEU A 166 -3.22 -16.11 14.57
CA LEU A 166 -2.22 -16.73 15.44
C LEU A 166 -2.62 -16.76 16.92
N LYS A 167 -3.73 -16.10 17.29
CA LYS A 167 -4.27 -16.01 18.66
C LYS A 167 -3.27 -15.44 19.68
N ARG A 168 -2.30 -14.64 19.23
CA ARG A 168 -1.28 -13.96 20.04
C ARG A 168 -1.79 -12.59 20.48
N LYS A 169 -2.86 -12.59 21.29
CA LYS A 169 -3.62 -11.38 21.64
C LYS A 169 -2.81 -10.30 22.37
N ALA A 170 -1.91 -10.68 23.27
CA ALA A 170 -1.08 -9.73 24.01
C ALA A 170 -0.15 -8.93 23.08
N GLU A 171 0.44 -9.60 22.10
CA GLU A 171 1.31 -8.97 21.10
C GLU A 171 0.50 -8.11 20.13
N ALA A 172 -0.67 -8.60 19.70
CA ALA A 172 -1.60 -7.83 18.88
C ALA A 172 -2.01 -6.52 19.54
N GLU A 173 -2.37 -6.55 20.84
CA GLU A 173 -2.68 -5.34 21.61
C GLU A 173 -1.52 -4.33 21.57
N GLY A 174 -0.30 -4.78 21.83
CA GLY A 174 0.88 -3.91 21.79
C GLY A 174 1.05 -3.22 20.45
N LEU A 175 0.83 -3.94 19.35
CA LEU A 175 0.89 -3.38 18.00
C LEU A 175 -0.28 -2.43 17.71
N TYR A 176 -1.51 -2.74 18.13
CA TYR A 176 -2.65 -1.81 18.00
C TYR A 176 -2.40 -0.49 18.75
N ARG A 177 -1.91 -0.56 19.99
CA ARG A 177 -1.56 0.63 20.77
C ARG A 177 -0.50 1.48 20.08
N ARG A 178 0.59 0.86 19.58
CA ARG A 178 1.62 1.55 18.80
C ARG A 178 1.06 2.18 17.52
N ALA A 179 0.15 1.51 16.82
CA ALA A 179 -0.50 2.07 15.64
C ALA A 179 -1.33 3.32 15.98
N LEU A 180 -2.00 3.31 17.15
CA LEU A 180 -2.80 4.43 17.65
C LEU A 180 -1.95 5.58 18.21
N GLU A 181 -0.76 5.33 18.75
CA GLU A 181 0.19 6.39 19.09
C GLU A 181 0.58 7.22 17.86
N ILE A 182 0.71 6.57 16.69
CA ILE A 182 1.08 7.22 15.43
C ILE A 182 -0.15 7.85 14.76
N LYS A 183 -1.29 7.15 14.77
CA LYS A 183 -2.56 7.61 14.21
C LYS A 183 -3.68 7.45 15.24
N PRO A 184 -3.87 8.43 16.16
CA PRO A 184 -4.85 8.31 17.25
C PRO A 184 -6.31 8.12 16.80
N ARG A 185 -6.62 8.49 15.55
CA ARG A 185 -7.96 8.36 14.95
C ARG A 185 -8.06 7.21 13.94
N HIS A 186 -7.20 6.20 14.04
CA HIS A 186 -7.29 5.03 13.18
C HIS A 186 -8.48 4.15 13.57
N ALA A 187 -9.65 4.39 12.93
CA ALA A 187 -10.93 3.78 13.29
C ALA A 187 -10.86 2.25 13.47
N PHE A 188 -10.25 1.52 12.54
CA PHE A 188 -10.15 0.06 12.63
C PHE A 188 -9.26 -0.42 13.78
N ALA A 189 -8.21 0.33 14.13
CA ALA A 189 -7.31 -0.06 15.21
C ALA A 189 -7.96 0.21 16.58
N LEU A 190 -8.72 1.32 16.69
CA LEU A 190 -9.57 1.59 17.86
C LEU A 190 -10.61 0.48 18.06
N TYR A 191 -11.32 0.14 16.99
CA TYR A 191 -12.36 -0.90 17.03
C TYR A 191 -11.79 -2.26 17.45
N ASN A 192 -10.76 -2.75 16.77
CA ASN A 192 -10.18 -4.07 17.09
C ASN A 192 -9.56 -4.10 18.49
N LEU A 193 -8.91 -3.01 18.92
CA LEU A 193 -8.39 -2.92 20.28
C LEU A 193 -9.51 -2.95 21.33
N ALA A 194 -10.63 -2.25 21.08
CA ALA A 194 -11.78 -2.27 21.99
C ALA A 194 -12.36 -3.67 22.13
N VAL A 195 -12.59 -4.37 21.01
CA VAL A 195 -13.07 -5.77 21.00
C VAL A 195 -12.12 -6.68 21.77
N LEU A 196 -10.81 -6.58 21.54
CA LEU A 196 -9.81 -7.39 22.22
C LEU A 196 -9.79 -7.17 23.74
N LEU A 197 -9.98 -5.93 24.19
CA LEU A 197 -10.02 -5.58 25.61
C LEU A 197 -11.33 -6.04 26.29
N GLU A 198 -12.47 -5.94 25.61
CA GLU A 198 -13.75 -6.44 26.09
C GLU A 198 -13.74 -7.97 26.29
N GLU A 199 -13.15 -8.69 25.34
CA GLU A 199 -12.96 -10.13 25.45
C GLU A 199 -12.08 -10.49 26.65
N ARG A 200 -10.99 -9.74 26.89
CA ARG A 200 -10.12 -9.99 28.05
C ARG A 200 -10.85 -9.75 29.38
N TYR A 201 -11.54 -8.63 29.50
CA TYR A 201 -12.27 -8.28 30.72
C TYR A 201 -13.36 -9.33 31.04
N SER A 202 -14.05 -9.82 30.01
CA SER A 202 -15.07 -10.86 30.16
C SER A 202 -14.49 -12.18 30.69
N VAL A 203 -13.31 -12.58 30.19
CA VAL A 203 -12.61 -13.78 30.66
C VAL A 203 -12.16 -13.61 32.10
N GLU A 204 -11.55 -12.48 32.45
CA GLU A 204 -11.09 -12.19 33.82
C GLU A 204 -12.24 -12.24 34.83
N LEU A 205 -13.41 -11.69 34.47
CA LEU A 205 -14.60 -11.73 35.31
C LEU A 205 -15.12 -13.16 35.54
N ILE A 206 -15.16 -13.98 34.49
CA ILE A 206 -15.58 -15.39 34.58
C ILE A 206 -14.61 -16.19 35.44
N THR A 207 -13.30 -15.99 35.26
CA THR A 207 -12.29 -16.68 36.06
C THR A 207 -12.39 -16.32 37.54
N GLN A 208 -12.56 -15.03 37.86
CA GLN A 208 -12.77 -14.60 39.26
C GLN A 208 -14.03 -15.20 39.87
N ALA A 209 -15.15 -15.26 39.13
CA ALA A 209 -16.40 -15.86 39.60
C ALA A 209 -16.32 -17.39 39.76
N ALA A 210 -15.43 -18.06 39.03
CA ALA A 210 -15.21 -19.50 39.18
C ALA A 210 -14.28 -19.84 40.36
N GLU A 211 -13.47 -18.89 40.82
CA GLU A 211 -12.55 -19.04 41.95
C GLU A 211 -13.17 -18.63 43.30
N SER A 212 -14.33 -17.97 43.29
CA SER A 212 -15.12 -17.56 44.47
C SER A 212 -16.18 -18.58 44.88
#